data_AF-A0A945S7T1-F1
#
_entry.id   AF-A0A945S7T1-F1
#
_cell.length_a   1.000
_cell.length_b   1.000
_cell.length_c   1.000
_cell.angle_alpha   90.00
_cell.angle_beta   90.00
_cell.angle_gamma   90.00
#
_symmetry.space_group_name_H-M   'P 1'
#
loop_
_entity.id
_entity.type
_entity.pdbx_description
1 polymer ?
#
loop_
_entity_poly.entity_id
_entity_poly.type
_entity_poly.pdbx_seq_one_letter_code
_entity_poly.pdbx_strand_id
1 'polypeptide(L)'
;MRLLFVFMALGVYCRAADDSAGGRASSGPTFQRNVALFDVAELDRHSGDDSGMLLQPMVPDPLRPLNRGSLAITEPLVDYVGLPLARGWCFVLPLVVRESVGNVGYNWSVPVRAVGLLLQGRLRDTGRELTHFGVNTTVGMLGLRDVAGAKGMSSYREDIGQAFGAHGVGPGCYLFVPVLGPSSARDLVGRVGDYLLNPTTYVPGLNAFFGFNTFAGRADAYRRLRDSQADLYLPLRALWAVEREAAVRNYVVPASAWITADSEPSLAVLAAHPRDPAFGVHAVTQHAFSPRTGRKVPYSLWANRPGASLVVIIPGIGAHRTDSLCLVLAEEAYRRGHTVIAVSNPFHPEFIRTGLSARYPGYTPSDAQDLRAVIQAARGRLPALPVSQHLLGYSLGGLAALHIAADESEGLAFDSCVAVNPPVDLLYSAGAFDRYFKEPSAWERTDRQERLEELALRLHAVLTDTTVQRRGFPFTREESELIVGLKSRHTAWTAVTACEGRPPSPGEHKDPLLVWNSLSFRAYIRDRLLPAVRTDDRPTSEWAEDTGLRAVERVLRKPHVQVVTNRDDFILAPEHVAWLRQKLGNRLQLNPSGGHLGNLHREDVLREVFEALAGEGISSGH
;
A
#
# COMPACT_ATOMS: atom_id res chain seq x y z
N MET A 1 -1.13 -8.97 1.73
CA MET A 1 -1.57 -7.59 2.05
C MET A 1 -0.42 -6.70 2.49
N ARG A 2 0.38 -7.19 3.45
CA ARG A 2 1.65 -6.63 3.96
C ARG A 2 2.62 -6.05 2.92
N LEU A 3 2.73 -6.69 1.77
CA LEU A 3 3.66 -6.31 0.71
C LEU A 3 3.28 -5.00 0.02
N LEU A 4 1.99 -4.61 0.03
CA LEU A 4 1.46 -3.47 -0.74
C LEU A 4 2.12 -2.13 -0.43
N PHE A 5 2.58 -1.94 0.82
CA PHE A 5 3.26 -0.72 1.26
C PHE A 5 4.77 -0.75 1.05
N VAL A 6 5.42 -1.93 1.01
CA VAL A 6 6.84 -2.06 0.63
C VAL A 6 7.03 -1.46 -0.77
N PHE A 7 6.08 -1.73 -1.68
CA PHE A 7 6.13 -1.27 -3.06
C PHE A 7 6.11 0.25 -3.22
N MET A 8 5.61 0.97 -2.23
CA MET A 8 5.39 2.40 -2.37
C MET A 8 6.55 3.23 -1.83
N ALA A 9 7.48 2.58 -1.11
CA ALA A 9 8.59 3.24 -0.46
C ALA A 9 9.94 3.05 -1.18
N LEU A 10 10.14 1.99 -1.97
CA LEU A 10 11.49 1.63 -2.46
C LEU A 10 11.80 2.21 -3.88
N GLY A 11 12.37 3.41 -3.99
CA GLY A 11 13.17 3.78 -5.19
C GLY A 11 14.61 3.25 -5.07
N VAL A 12 15.36 3.05 -6.19
CA VAL A 12 16.71 2.42 -6.45
C VAL A 12 17.91 3.09 -7.23
N TYR A 13 19.20 3.20 -6.77
CA TYR A 13 20.41 3.70 -7.53
C TYR A 13 21.53 2.66 -7.61
N CYS A 14 22.39 2.79 -8.63
CA CYS A 14 23.61 2.02 -8.87
C CYS A 14 24.82 2.96 -9.04
N ARG A 15 25.90 2.65 -8.30
CA ARG A 15 27.18 3.36 -8.16
C ARG A 15 27.78 3.87 -9.50
N ALA A 16 28.06 5.16 -9.60
CA ALA A 16 29.07 5.72 -10.50
C ALA A 16 30.25 6.24 -9.66
N ALA A 17 31.46 6.00 -10.14
CA ALA A 17 32.71 6.38 -9.50
C ALA A 17 32.86 7.90 -9.36
N ASP A 18 33.54 8.32 -8.30
CA ASP A 18 33.91 9.71 -7.99
C ASP A 18 34.69 10.38 -9.12
N ASP A 19 34.47 11.69 -9.28
CA ASP A 19 35.55 12.65 -9.40
C ASP A 19 35.15 14.03 -8.83
N SER A 20 36.13 14.65 -8.21
CA SER A 20 36.19 15.87 -7.37
C SER A 20 35.46 17.14 -7.84
N ALA A 21 34.96 17.94 -6.87
CA ALA A 21 35.45 19.30 -6.53
C ALA A 21 34.49 20.05 -5.56
N GLY A 22 35.07 20.87 -4.68
CA GLY A 22 34.46 21.40 -3.47
C GLY A 22 33.69 22.73 -3.58
N GLY A 23 33.08 23.13 -2.46
CA GLY A 23 32.41 24.43 -2.31
C GLY A 23 31.74 24.58 -0.94
N ARG A 24 32.15 25.60 -0.18
CA ARG A 24 31.89 25.85 1.25
C ARG A 24 30.43 26.11 1.63
N ALA A 25 30.08 25.71 2.87
CA ALA A 25 28.89 26.13 3.60
C ALA A 25 29.14 27.40 4.44
N SER A 26 28.09 28.20 4.66
CA SER A 26 28.04 29.23 5.71
C SER A 26 26.70 29.21 6.44
N SER A 27 26.81 29.13 7.78
CA SER A 27 25.87 29.44 8.88
C SER A 27 24.75 30.44 8.57
N GLY A 28 23.50 30.29 9.02
CA GLY A 28 23.00 30.26 10.40
C GLY A 28 21.57 30.90 10.47
N PRO A 29 20.85 30.86 11.61
CA PRO A 29 19.41 30.54 11.68
C PRO A 29 18.46 31.74 11.88
N THR A 30 17.17 31.62 11.54
CA THR A 30 16.08 32.26 12.31
C THR A 30 14.70 31.65 12.03
N PHE A 31 14.02 31.24 13.10
CA PHE A 31 12.63 30.85 13.19
C PHE A 31 11.78 32.11 13.46
N GLN A 32 10.89 32.52 12.56
CA GLN A 32 9.78 33.42 12.90
C GLN A 32 8.64 33.38 11.86
N ARG A 33 7.43 33.29 12.40
CA ARG A 33 6.10 33.27 11.74
C ARG A 33 5.92 34.39 10.70
N ASN A 34 5.28 34.05 9.58
CA ASN A 34 4.19 34.86 9.00
C ASN A 34 3.32 33.98 8.08
N VAL A 35 2.00 34.07 8.27
CA VAL A 35 0.98 33.65 7.31
C VAL A 35 1.09 34.60 6.12
N ALA A 36 1.68 34.15 5.02
CA ALA A 36 1.75 34.88 3.76
C ALA A 36 1.24 33.97 2.65
N LEU A 37 0.39 34.55 1.79
CA LEU A 37 -0.06 33.97 0.53
C LEU A 37 1.08 33.20 -0.16
N PHE A 38 0.83 31.94 -0.49
CA PHE A 38 1.79 31.11 -1.20
C PHE A 38 2.08 31.73 -2.58
N ASP A 39 3.21 32.45 -2.68
CA ASP A 39 3.70 33.01 -3.93
C ASP A 39 4.09 31.86 -4.87
N VAL A 40 3.51 31.88 -6.07
CA VAL A 40 3.74 30.90 -7.13
C VAL A 40 5.23 30.86 -7.53
N ALA A 41 5.98 31.95 -7.31
CA ALA A 41 7.43 32.00 -7.53
C ALA A 41 8.24 31.13 -6.53
N GLU A 42 7.68 30.78 -5.37
CA GLU A 42 8.32 29.87 -4.41
C GLU A 42 8.14 28.39 -4.80
N LEU A 43 7.18 28.09 -5.67
CA LEU A 43 6.97 26.77 -6.28
C LEU A 43 8.09 26.40 -7.27
N ASP A 44 8.79 27.38 -7.85
CA ASP A 44 9.81 27.17 -8.88
C ASP A 44 11.21 26.89 -8.33
N ARG A 45 11.54 27.31 -7.11
CA ARG A 45 12.93 27.26 -6.59
C ARG A 45 13.38 25.90 -6.05
N HIS A 46 12.47 24.93 -5.90
CA HIS A 46 12.73 23.71 -5.13
C HIS A 46 12.62 22.40 -5.93
N SER A 47 12.80 22.42 -7.26
CA SER A 47 12.75 21.22 -8.12
C SER A 47 14.12 20.74 -8.61
N GLY A 48 15.23 21.28 -8.08
CA GLY A 48 16.56 21.17 -8.70
C GLY A 48 17.43 19.95 -8.36
N ASP A 49 17.31 19.32 -7.17
CA ASP A 49 18.31 18.33 -6.71
C ASP A 49 17.71 17.07 -6.03
N ASP A 50 16.47 16.71 -6.35
CA ASP A 50 15.73 15.59 -5.71
C ASP A 50 16.05 14.20 -6.34
N SER A 51 17.14 14.07 -7.11
CA SER A 51 17.30 13.01 -8.12
C SER A 51 17.72 11.60 -7.65
N GLY A 52 17.69 11.24 -6.36
CA GLY A 52 18.04 9.86 -5.98
C GLY A 52 18.02 9.47 -4.50
N MET A 53 16.84 9.37 -3.87
CA MET A 53 16.69 8.76 -2.53
C MET A 53 16.01 7.41 -2.60
N LEU A 54 16.67 6.35 -2.13
CA LEU A 54 16.38 5.00 -2.59
C LEU A 54 16.58 4.01 -1.45
N LEU A 55 15.53 3.31 -1.03
CA LEU A 55 15.56 2.59 0.24
C LEU A 55 16.50 1.37 0.23
N GLN A 56 16.75 0.66 -0.89
CA GLN A 56 17.71 -0.47 -0.87
C GLN A 56 18.30 -0.80 -2.24
N PRO A 57 19.60 -1.08 -2.40
CA PRO A 57 20.22 -1.41 -3.68
C PRO A 57 19.60 -2.68 -4.29
N MET A 58 19.11 -2.61 -5.53
CA MET A 58 18.54 -3.77 -6.21
C MET A 58 19.65 -4.69 -6.67
N VAL A 59 19.38 -5.99 -6.63
CA VAL A 59 20.22 -6.98 -7.32
C VAL A 59 20.29 -6.64 -8.82
N PRO A 60 21.49 -6.47 -9.42
CA PRO A 60 21.66 -6.08 -10.82
C PRO A 60 20.85 -6.96 -11.79
N ASP A 61 20.22 -6.34 -12.81
CA ASP A 61 19.34 -7.04 -13.76
C ASP A 61 19.81 -6.83 -15.21
N PRO A 62 20.91 -7.47 -15.63
CA PRO A 62 21.40 -7.42 -17.01
C PRO A 62 20.48 -8.14 -17.99
N LEU A 63 19.65 -9.08 -17.50
CA LEU A 63 18.73 -9.89 -18.30
C LEU A 63 17.28 -9.36 -18.25
N ARG A 64 17.10 -8.07 -18.00
CA ARG A 64 15.78 -7.43 -17.83
C ARG A 64 14.76 -7.80 -18.92
N PRO A 65 15.09 -7.82 -20.22
CA PRO A 65 14.14 -8.21 -21.26
C PRO A 65 13.67 -9.66 -21.10
N LEU A 66 14.58 -10.59 -20.80
CA LEU A 66 14.28 -12.01 -20.59
C LEU A 66 13.44 -12.22 -19.32
N ASN A 67 13.78 -11.54 -18.24
CA ASN A 67 13.06 -11.61 -16.97
C ASN A 67 11.63 -11.06 -17.10
N ARG A 68 11.44 -9.96 -17.84
CA ARG A 68 10.11 -9.44 -18.18
C ARG A 68 9.32 -10.40 -19.08
N GLY A 69 9.96 -11.02 -20.07
CA GLY A 69 9.34 -12.05 -20.90
C GLY A 69 8.90 -13.27 -20.08
N SER A 70 9.70 -13.69 -19.11
CA SER A 70 9.39 -14.79 -18.19
C SER A 70 8.19 -14.47 -17.29
N LEU A 71 8.08 -13.23 -16.81
CA LEU A 71 6.90 -12.77 -16.10
C LEU A 71 5.66 -12.78 -17.01
N ALA A 72 5.77 -12.26 -18.24
CA ALA A 72 4.67 -12.22 -19.19
C ALA A 72 4.13 -13.62 -19.58
N ILE A 73 4.96 -14.67 -19.47
CA ILE A 73 4.53 -16.07 -19.62
C ILE A 73 3.89 -16.61 -18.34
N THR A 74 4.40 -16.20 -17.17
CA THR A 74 3.94 -16.69 -15.86
C THR A 74 2.61 -16.08 -15.44
N GLU A 75 2.38 -14.79 -15.72
CA GLU A 75 1.17 -14.07 -15.32
C GLU A 75 -0.12 -14.73 -15.84
N PRO A 76 -0.26 -15.07 -17.13
CA PRO A 76 -1.45 -15.77 -17.62
C PRO A 76 -1.66 -17.14 -16.94
N LEU A 77 -0.58 -17.89 -16.69
CA LEU A 77 -0.69 -19.17 -16.00
C LEU A 77 -1.21 -18.99 -14.57
N VAL A 78 -0.70 -17.98 -13.86
CA VAL A 78 -1.17 -17.65 -12.51
C VAL A 78 -2.63 -17.18 -12.57
N ASP A 79 -2.99 -16.30 -13.50
CA ASP A 79 -4.33 -15.71 -13.56
C ASP A 79 -5.42 -16.71 -13.99
N TYR A 80 -5.15 -17.53 -15.00
CA TYR A 80 -6.12 -18.45 -15.58
C TYR A 80 -6.11 -19.85 -14.95
N VAL A 81 -5.03 -20.26 -14.29
CA VAL A 81 -4.90 -21.59 -13.67
C VAL A 81 -4.66 -21.48 -12.17
N GLY A 82 -3.63 -20.73 -11.76
CA GLY A 82 -3.24 -20.63 -10.35
C GLY A 82 -4.33 -20.06 -9.44
N LEU A 83 -4.84 -18.86 -9.75
CA LEU A 83 -5.83 -18.16 -8.93
C LEU A 83 -7.17 -18.90 -8.84
N PRO A 84 -7.75 -19.45 -9.93
CA PRO A 84 -8.95 -20.27 -9.85
C PRO A 84 -8.78 -21.52 -8.98
N LEU A 85 -7.67 -22.24 -9.14
CA LEU A 85 -7.38 -23.42 -8.32
C LEU A 85 -7.18 -23.04 -6.85
N ALA A 86 -6.48 -21.94 -6.57
CA ALA A 86 -6.28 -21.44 -5.21
C ALA A 86 -7.61 -21.07 -4.53
N ARG A 87 -8.53 -20.46 -5.27
CA ARG A 87 -9.89 -20.18 -4.77
C ARG A 87 -10.64 -21.47 -4.46
N GLY A 88 -10.61 -22.46 -5.36
CA GLY A 88 -11.21 -23.77 -5.12
C GLY A 88 -10.61 -24.48 -3.90
N TRP A 89 -9.29 -24.44 -3.76
CA TRP A 89 -8.57 -24.99 -2.60
C TRP A 89 -8.99 -24.35 -1.28
N CYS A 90 -9.04 -23.02 -1.23
CA CYS A 90 -9.47 -22.27 -0.04
C CYS A 90 -10.97 -22.41 0.25
N PHE A 91 -11.79 -22.67 -0.77
CA PHE A 91 -13.22 -22.95 -0.63
C PHE A 91 -13.49 -24.34 -0.05
N VAL A 92 -12.77 -25.36 -0.54
CA VAL A 92 -12.96 -26.76 -0.12
C VAL A 92 -12.31 -27.04 1.24
N LEU A 93 -11.12 -26.48 1.49
CA LEU A 93 -10.35 -26.79 2.69
C LEU A 93 -10.42 -25.67 3.74
N PRO A 94 -10.94 -25.98 4.96
CA PRO A 94 -10.91 -25.05 6.08
C PRO A 94 -9.48 -24.59 6.42
N LEU A 95 -9.37 -23.39 7.01
CA LEU A 95 -8.08 -22.79 7.36
C LEU A 95 -7.20 -23.75 8.18
N VAL A 96 -7.77 -24.43 9.19
CA VAL A 96 -7.06 -25.39 10.05
C VAL A 96 -6.41 -26.53 9.26
N VAL A 97 -7.08 -27.03 8.21
CA VAL A 97 -6.54 -28.10 7.37
C VAL A 97 -5.38 -27.57 6.52
N ARG A 98 -5.54 -26.39 5.90
CA ARG A 98 -4.49 -25.75 5.10
C ARG A 98 -3.24 -25.42 5.93
N GLU A 99 -3.44 -24.95 7.16
CA GLU A 99 -2.36 -24.73 8.13
C GLU A 99 -1.67 -26.04 8.51
N SER A 100 -2.43 -27.11 8.78
CA SER A 100 -1.86 -28.42 9.10
C SER A 100 -1.02 -28.97 7.95
N VAL A 101 -1.50 -28.86 6.70
CA VAL A 101 -0.73 -29.23 5.50
C VAL A 101 0.55 -28.40 5.38
N GLY A 102 0.47 -27.09 5.65
CA GLY A 102 1.63 -26.20 5.68
C GLY A 102 2.65 -26.61 6.74
N ASN A 103 2.19 -26.94 7.95
CA ASN A 103 3.04 -27.37 9.06
C ASN A 103 3.78 -28.68 8.75
N VAL A 104 3.11 -29.65 8.12
CA VAL A 104 3.76 -30.91 7.71
C VAL A 104 4.86 -30.64 6.69
N GLY A 105 4.58 -29.88 5.63
CA GLY A 105 5.59 -29.53 4.63
C GLY A 105 6.78 -28.76 5.22
N TYR A 106 6.51 -27.86 6.18
CA TYR A 106 7.55 -27.14 6.91
C TYR A 106 8.36 -28.06 7.82
N ASN A 107 7.72 -28.97 8.55
CA ASN A 107 8.42 -29.93 9.42
C ASN A 107 9.32 -30.88 8.60
N TRP A 108 8.82 -31.39 7.48
CA TRP A 108 9.58 -32.32 6.63
C TRP A 108 10.74 -31.67 5.89
N SER A 109 10.72 -30.37 5.67
CA SER A 109 11.83 -29.61 5.08
C SER A 109 12.93 -29.24 6.08
N VAL A 110 12.91 -29.78 7.31
CA VAL A 110 13.97 -29.54 8.31
C VAL A 110 15.39 -29.85 7.83
N PRO A 111 15.68 -30.86 6.98
CA PRO A 111 17.07 -31.13 6.61
C PRO A 111 17.72 -29.97 5.86
N VAL A 112 16.95 -29.27 5.01
CA VAL A 112 17.40 -28.06 4.31
C VAL A 112 17.87 -27.01 5.32
N ARG A 113 17.03 -26.74 6.33
CA ARG A 113 17.30 -25.73 7.35
C ARG A 113 18.45 -26.13 8.27
N ALA A 114 18.49 -27.39 8.69
CA ALA A 114 19.56 -27.92 9.53
C ALA A 114 20.91 -27.80 8.84
N VAL A 115 21.01 -28.20 7.57
CA VAL A 115 22.23 -28.06 6.77
C VAL A 115 22.57 -26.59 6.54
N GLY A 116 21.60 -25.74 6.19
CA GLY A 116 21.80 -24.29 6.04
C GLY A 116 22.41 -23.65 7.30
N LEU A 117 21.85 -23.96 8.48
CA LEU A 117 22.36 -23.49 9.78
C LEU A 117 23.77 -24.03 10.08
N LEU A 118 24.04 -25.30 9.78
CA LEU A 118 25.36 -25.91 9.96
C LEU A 118 26.41 -25.23 9.07
N LEU A 119 26.07 -24.98 7.79
CA LEU A 119 26.94 -24.27 6.87
C LEU A 119 27.22 -22.86 7.38
N GLN A 120 26.27 -22.19 8.02
CA GLN A 120 26.46 -20.89 8.68
C GLN A 120 27.22 -20.98 10.03
N GLY A 121 27.63 -22.16 10.48
CA GLY A 121 28.31 -22.35 11.77
C GLY A 121 27.41 -22.24 13.01
N ARG A 122 26.09 -22.20 12.85
CA ARG A 122 25.11 -21.94 13.91
C ARG A 122 24.66 -23.21 14.64
N LEU A 123 25.61 -23.94 15.23
CA LEU A 123 25.38 -25.25 15.86
C LEU A 123 24.25 -25.26 16.91
N ARG A 124 24.16 -24.20 17.73
CA ARG A 124 23.11 -24.06 18.75
C ARG A 124 21.72 -23.96 18.12
N ASP A 125 21.61 -23.21 17.02
CA ASP A 125 20.35 -23.01 16.32
C ASP A 125 19.96 -24.27 15.54
N THR A 126 20.93 -24.99 14.96
CA THR A 126 20.70 -26.33 14.40
C THR A 126 20.10 -27.28 15.45
N GLY A 127 20.68 -27.32 16.65
CA GLY A 127 20.15 -28.16 17.74
C GLY A 127 18.72 -27.79 18.15
N ARG A 128 18.41 -26.48 18.19
CA ARG A 128 17.05 -25.99 18.44
C ARG A 128 16.08 -26.40 17.34
N GLU A 129 16.49 -26.27 16.08
CA GLU A 129 15.68 -26.64 14.92
C GLU A 129 15.37 -28.15 14.89
N LEU A 130 16.37 -29.00 15.19
CA LEU A 130 16.17 -30.45 15.33
C LEU A 130 15.26 -30.81 16.51
N THR A 131 15.35 -30.06 17.61
CA THR A 131 14.46 -30.24 18.77
C THR A 131 13.02 -29.86 18.41
N HIS A 132 12.84 -28.72 17.71
CA HIS A 132 11.55 -28.25 17.20
C HIS A 132 10.91 -29.31 16.29
N PHE A 133 11.69 -29.86 15.36
CA PHE A 133 11.28 -30.98 14.51
C PHE A 133 10.91 -32.24 15.30
N GLY A 134 11.72 -32.64 16.28
CA GLY A 134 11.45 -33.84 17.08
C GLY A 134 10.14 -33.74 17.86
N VAL A 135 9.88 -32.58 18.48
CA VAL A 135 8.63 -32.32 19.21
C VAL A 135 7.43 -32.31 18.26
N ASN A 136 7.53 -31.64 17.12
CA ASN A 136 6.42 -31.57 16.16
C ASN A 136 6.17 -32.91 15.47
N THR A 137 7.20 -33.71 15.23
CA THR A 137 7.07 -35.05 14.66
C THR A 137 6.41 -36.03 15.63
N THR A 138 6.68 -35.90 16.93
CA THR A 138 6.13 -36.78 17.98
C THR A 138 4.79 -36.25 18.52
N VAL A 139 4.83 -35.17 19.29
CA VAL A 139 3.67 -34.56 19.97
C VAL A 139 2.77 -33.83 18.97
N GLY A 140 3.36 -33.20 17.95
CA GLY A 140 2.64 -32.51 16.89
C GLY A 140 2.05 -33.43 15.81
N MET A 141 2.07 -34.76 16.00
CA MET A 141 1.54 -35.77 15.08
C MET A 141 2.16 -35.64 13.67
N LEU A 142 3.45 -35.98 13.53
CA LEU A 142 4.22 -35.88 12.28
C LEU A 142 4.33 -34.46 11.69
N GLY A 143 4.09 -33.44 12.51
CA GLY A 143 4.11 -32.04 12.09
C GLY A 143 2.76 -31.47 11.68
N LEU A 144 1.64 -32.16 11.91
CA LEU A 144 0.30 -31.57 11.71
C LEU A 144 0.10 -30.31 12.55
N ARG A 145 0.67 -30.27 13.76
CA ARG A 145 0.60 -29.13 14.68
C ARG A 145 1.99 -28.65 15.08
N ASP A 146 2.20 -27.33 15.04
CA ASP A 146 3.40 -26.69 15.57
C ASP A 146 3.33 -26.50 17.10
N VAL A 147 3.46 -27.61 17.83
CA VAL A 147 3.43 -27.64 19.29
C VAL A 147 4.67 -26.98 19.90
N ALA A 148 5.82 -27.15 19.24
CA ALA A 148 7.07 -26.56 19.70
C ALA A 148 7.04 -25.03 19.59
N GLY A 149 6.57 -24.48 18.48
CA GLY A 149 6.37 -23.04 18.31
C GLY A 149 5.37 -22.46 19.31
N ALA A 150 4.27 -23.16 19.57
CA ALA A 150 3.29 -22.77 20.59
C ALA A 150 3.88 -22.70 22.02
N LYS A 151 4.98 -23.43 22.28
CA LYS A 151 5.74 -23.37 23.55
C LYS A 151 6.87 -22.34 23.53
N GLY A 152 6.95 -21.50 22.50
CA GLY A 152 7.98 -20.47 22.35
C GLY A 152 9.34 -20.98 21.85
N MET A 153 9.41 -22.21 21.33
CA MET A 153 10.63 -22.69 20.70
C MET A 153 10.80 -22.01 19.33
N SER A 154 11.93 -21.37 19.11
CA SER A 154 12.26 -20.74 17.84
C SER A 154 12.46 -21.79 16.75
N SER A 155 11.98 -21.47 15.56
CA SER A 155 12.32 -22.17 14.32
C SER A 155 12.81 -21.16 13.29
N TYR A 156 13.64 -21.63 12.37
CA TYR A 156 14.32 -20.78 11.41
C TYR A 156 13.74 -20.95 10.00
N ARG A 157 13.96 -19.99 9.12
CA ARG A 157 13.61 -20.11 7.70
C ARG A 157 14.90 -19.98 6.89
N GLU A 158 15.74 -21.00 7.01
CA GLU A 158 17.05 -21.07 6.37
C GLU A 158 17.03 -21.94 5.11
N ASP A 159 17.79 -21.52 4.10
CA ASP A 159 18.04 -22.26 2.88
C ASP A 159 19.52 -22.21 2.50
N ILE A 160 19.93 -23.01 1.52
CA ILE A 160 21.34 -23.09 1.10
C ILE A 160 21.81 -21.77 0.48
N GLY A 161 20.92 -21.02 -0.18
CA GLY A 161 21.26 -19.70 -0.72
C GLY A 161 21.56 -18.67 0.37
N GLN A 162 20.88 -18.73 1.52
CA GLN A 162 21.16 -17.89 2.70
C GLN A 162 22.52 -18.25 3.28
N ALA A 163 22.84 -19.54 3.37
CA ALA A 163 24.16 -19.98 3.81
C ALA A 163 25.28 -19.42 2.93
N PHE A 164 25.13 -19.44 1.61
CA PHE A 164 26.08 -18.80 0.70
C PHE A 164 26.16 -17.28 0.92
N GLY A 165 25.02 -16.62 1.11
CA GLY A 165 24.97 -15.19 1.42
C GLY A 165 25.70 -14.83 2.72
N ALA A 166 25.54 -15.64 3.77
CA ALA A 166 26.24 -15.45 5.04
C ALA A 166 27.77 -15.58 4.93
N HIS A 167 28.25 -16.35 3.93
CA HIS A 167 29.68 -16.47 3.59
C HIS A 167 30.16 -15.43 2.57
N GLY A 168 29.38 -14.35 2.35
CA GLY A 168 29.77 -13.25 1.48
C GLY A 168 29.57 -13.51 -0.02
N VAL A 169 28.92 -14.61 -0.41
CA VAL A 169 28.53 -14.81 -1.81
C VAL A 169 27.41 -13.83 -2.13
N GLY A 170 27.74 -12.83 -2.95
CA GLY A 170 26.77 -11.85 -3.43
C GLY A 170 25.64 -12.49 -4.26
N PRO A 171 24.50 -11.81 -4.43
CA PRO A 171 23.37 -12.36 -5.16
C PRO A 171 23.67 -12.63 -6.65
N GLY A 172 24.64 -11.90 -7.24
CA GLY A 172 24.90 -11.95 -8.67
C GLY A 172 23.86 -11.16 -9.45
N CYS A 173 23.30 -11.74 -10.51
CA CYS A 173 22.22 -11.12 -11.27
C CYS A 173 20.84 -11.56 -10.78
N TYR A 174 19.86 -10.67 -10.95
CA TYR A 174 18.45 -10.96 -10.74
C TYR A 174 17.92 -11.85 -11.86
N LEU A 175 17.13 -12.84 -11.49
CA LEU A 175 16.49 -13.79 -12.39
C LEU A 175 15.01 -13.91 -12.02
N PHE A 176 14.13 -13.80 -13.01
CA PHE A 176 12.74 -14.19 -12.84
C PHE A 176 12.53 -15.53 -13.53
N VAL A 177 12.40 -16.59 -12.74
CA VAL A 177 12.27 -17.95 -13.28
C VAL A 177 10.79 -18.28 -13.45
N PRO A 178 10.33 -18.74 -14.64
CA PRO A 178 8.93 -19.09 -14.85
C PRO A 178 8.41 -20.04 -13.78
N VAL A 179 7.20 -19.77 -13.27
CA VAL A 179 6.53 -20.50 -12.17
C VAL A 179 7.22 -20.37 -10.80
N LEU A 180 8.55 -20.43 -10.74
CA LEU A 180 9.33 -20.35 -9.49
C LEU A 180 9.46 -18.92 -8.93
N GLY A 181 9.26 -17.92 -9.78
CA GLY A 181 9.22 -16.50 -9.43
C GLY A 181 10.60 -15.81 -9.34
N PRO A 182 10.67 -14.69 -8.61
CA PRO A 182 11.91 -13.93 -8.39
C PRO A 182 13.02 -14.75 -7.70
N SER A 183 14.25 -14.57 -8.16
CA SER A 183 15.47 -15.24 -7.67
C SER A 183 16.73 -14.43 -8.03
N SER A 184 17.89 -14.96 -7.63
CA SER A 184 19.20 -14.54 -8.13
C SER A 184 20.03 -15.73 -8.60
N ALA A 185 21.20 -15.45 -9.20
CA ALA A 185 22.17 -16.49 -9.57
C ALA A 185 22.57 -17.35 -8.35
N ARG A 186 22.93 -16.71 -7.22
CA ARG A 186 23.26 -17.42 -5.97
C ARG A 186 22.09 -18.29 -5.50
N ASP A 187 20.90 -17.70 -5.47
CA ASP A 187 19.74 -18.37 -4.89
C ASP A 187 19.21 -19.49 -5.80
N LEU A 188 19.44 -19.41 -7.11
CA LEU A 188 19.12 -20.50 -8.03
C LEU A 188 20.03 -21.72 -7.79
N VAL A 189 21.32 -21.51 -7.55
CA VAL A 189 22.26 -22.58 -7.16
C VAL A 189 21.87 -23.13 -5.77
N GLY A 190 21.53 -22.25 -4.82
CA GLY A 190 21.02 -22.64 -3.50
C GLY A 190 19.80 -23.56 -3.59
N ARG A 191 18.83 -23.23 -4.44
CA ARG A 191 17.62 -24.04 -4.67
C ARG A 191 17.92 -25.45 -5.17
N VAL A 192 19.00 -25.68 -5.92
CA VAL A 192 19.42 -27.04 -6.30
C VAL A 192 19.80 -27.84 -5.06
N GLY A 193 20.55 -27.23 -4.13
CA GLY A 193 20.85 -27.82 -2.84
C GLY A 193 19.60 -28.08 -2.01
N ASP A 194 18.69 -27.11 -1.92
CA ASP A 194 17.41 -27.26 -1.22
C ASP A 194 16.58 -28.41 -1.80
N TYR A 195 16.55 -28.56 -3.13
CA TYR A 195 15.83 -29.62 -3.82
C TYR A 195 16.37 -31.01 -3.46
N LEU A 196 17.70 -31.18 -3.41
CA LEU A 196 18.34 -32.43 -3.03
C LEU A 196 18.18 -32.76 -1.55
N LEU A 197 18.09 -31.75 -0.69
CA LEU A 197 18.00 -31.95 0.76
C LEU A 197 16.56 -32.10 1.26
N ASN A 198 15.55 -31.74 0.46
CA ASN A 198 14.16 -31.76 0.87
C ASN A 198 13.53 -33.15 0.60
N PRO A 199 13.16 -33.94 1.64
CA PRO A 199 12.57 -35.27 1.46
C PRO A 199 11.30 -35.28 0.58
N THR A 200 10.57 -34.17 0.53
CA THR A 200 9.32 -34.07 -0.26
C THR A 200 9.55 -34.09 -1.78
N THR A 201 10.77 -33.88 -2.27
CA THR A 201 11.10 -33.91 -3.70
C THR A 201 11.25 -35.34 -4.23
N TYR A 202 11.51 -36.31 -3.36
CA TYR A 202 11.65 -37.71 -3.72
C TYR A 202 10.31 -38.45 -3.85
N VAL A 203 9.21 -37.85 -3.37
CA VAL A 203 7.85 -38.39 -3.53
C VAL A 203 7.16 -37.65 -4.67
N PRO A 204 6.74 -38.34 -5.75
CA PRO A 204 6.10 -37.69 -6.90
C PRO A 204 4.92 -36.80 -6.50
N GLY A 205 4.98 -35.53 -6.90
CA GLY A 205 3.92 -34.53 -6.67
C GLY A 205 3.83 -33.96 -5.25
N LEU A 206 4.52 -34.54 -4.25
CA LEU A 206 4.38 -34.11 -2.85
C LEU A 206 4.96 -32.72 -2.61
N ASN A 207 6.14 -32.40 -3.16
CA ASN A 207 6.70 -31.06 -3.09
C ASN A 207 5.78 -30.01 -3.75
N ALA A 208 5.25 -30.32 -4.93
CA ALA A 208 4.31 -29.46 -5.64
C ALA A 208 3.00 -29.24 -4.87
N PHE A 209 2.50 -30.27 -4.18
CA PHE A 209 1.33 -30.19 -3.31
C PHE A 209 1.53 -29.20 -2.16
N PHE A 210 2.63 -29.30 -1.42
CA PHE A 210 2.94 -28.34 -0.35
C PHE A 210 3.22 -26.94 -0.88
N GLY A 211 3.91 -26.84 -2.02
CA GLY A 211 4.14 -25.58 -2.72
C GLY A 211 2.83 -24.90 -3.12
N PHE A 212 1.88 -25.66 -3.67
CA PHE A 212 0.56 -25.16 -4.04
C PHE A 212 -0.27 -24.73 -2.82
N ASN A 213 -0.26 -25.48 -1.72
CA ASN A 213 -0.93 -25.05 -0.49
C ASN A 213 -0.39 -23.70 0.02
N THR A 214 0.94 -23.50 -0.07
CA THR A 214 1.60 -22.23 0.28
C THR A 214 1.20 -21.10 -0.68
N PHE A 215 1.18 -21.38 -1.98
CA PHE A 215 0.72 -20.44 -2.99
C PHE A 215 -0.75 -20.06 -2.77
N ALA A 216 -1.64 -21.02 -2.52
CA ALA A 216 -3.06 -20.79 -2.32
C ALA A 216 -3.33 -19.86 -1.13
N GLY A 217 -2.57 -20.01 -0.04
CA GLY A 217 -2.63 -19.08 1.11
C GLY A 217 -2.17 -17.66 0.81
N ARG A 218 -1.40 -17.44 -0.26
CA ARG A 218 -0.84 -16.13 -0.68
C ARG A 218 -1.48 -15.59 -1.96
N ALA A 219 -2.28 -16.39 -2.67
CA ALA A 219 -2.83 -16.09 -3.98
C ALA A 219 -3.61 -14.77 -4.01
N ASP A 220 -4.38 -14.49 -2.96
CA ASP A 220 -5.13 -13.24 -2.88
C ASP A 220 -4.22 -12.02 -2.69
N ALA A 221 -3.13 -12.15 -1.93
CA ALA A 221 -2.15 -11.08 -1.78
C ALA A 221 -1.42 -10.79 -3.09
N TYR A 222 -1.06 -11.85 -3.85
CA TYR A 222 -0.50 -11.72 -5.19
C TYR A 222 -1.48 -11.01 -6.13
N ARG A 223 -2.74 -11.47 -6.18
CA ARG A 223 -3.78 -10.88 -7.01
C ARG A 223 -3.95 -9.39 -6.73
N ARG A 224 -4.03 -9.00 -5.45
CA ARG A 224 -4.14 -7.58 -5.07
C ARG A 224 -2.94 -6.76 -5.52
N LEU A 225 -1.74 -7.30 -5.36
CA LEU A 225 -0.54 -6.64 -5.87
C LEU A 225 -0.63 -6.44 -7.38
N ARG A 226 -0.95 -7.49 -8.13
CA ARG A 226 -1.12 -7.44 -9.59
C ARG A 226 -2.24 -6.50 -10.02
N ASP A 227 -3.35 -6.44 -9.28
CA ASP A 227 -4.46 -5.52 -9.51
C ASP A 227 -4.05 -4.05 -9.28
N SER A 228 -3.10 -3.81 -8.38
CA SER A 228 -2.74 -2.46 -7.92
C SER A 228 -1.56 -1.81 -8.66
N GLN A 229 -0.89 -2.55 -9.54
CA GLN A 229 0.36 -2.11 -10.18
C GLN A 229 0.18 -1.94 -11.68
N ALA A 230 0.72 -0.84 -12.22
CA ALA A 230 0.76 -0.62 -13.66
C ALA A 230 1.87 -1.44 -14.35
N ASP A 231 3.03 -1.58 -13.69
CA ASP A 231 4.13 -2.48 -14.04
C ASP A 231 4.40 -3.36 -12.81
N LEU A 232 4.05 -4.65 -12.87
CA LEU A 232 4.23 -5.60 -11.77
C LEU A 232 5.70 -6.01 -11.59
N TYR A 233 6.54 -5.90 -12.63
CA TYR A 233 7.89 -6.44 -12.63
C TYR A 233 8.82 -5.73 -11.64
N LEU A 234 8.85 -4.39 -11.69
CA LEU A 234 9.73 -3.59 -10.86
C LEU A 234 9.41 -3.72 -9.36
N PRO A 235 8.13 -3.63 -8.92
CA PRO A 235 7.75 -3.88 -7.54
C PRO A 235 8.14 -5.28 -7.05
N LEU A 236 7.90 -6.34 -7.85
CA LEU A 236 8.27 -7.71 -7.48
C LEU A 236 9.78 -7.86 -7.26
N ARG A 237 10.60 -7.28 -8.13
CA ARG A 237 12.07 -7.32 -8.01
C ARG A 237 12.55 -6.56 -6.77
N ALA A 238 12.02 -5.36 -6.53
CA ALA A 238 12.39 -4.53 -5.38
C ALA A 238 12.09 -5.24 -4.07
N LEU A 239 10.87 -5.78 -3.96
CA LEU A 239 10.43 -6.52 -2.80
C LEU A 239 11.29 -7.76 -2.54
N TRP A 240 11.53 -8.55 -3.58
CA TRP A 240 12.31 -9.77 -3.45
C TRP A 240 13.72 -9.47 -2.96
N ALA A 241 14.34 -8.37 -3.44
CA ALA A 241 15.65 -7.95 -2.98
C ALA A 241 15.67 -7.65 -1.47
N VAL A 242 14.71 -6.88 -0.96
CA VAL A 242 14.63 -6.55 0.48
C VAL A 242 14.33 -7.79 1.33
N GLU A 243 13.36 -8.61 0.90
CA GLU A 243 13.03 -9.86 1.60
C GLU A 243 14.24 -10.79 1.65
N ARG A 244 15.00 -10.87 0.55
CA ARG A 244 16.17 -11.73 0.49
C ARG A 244 17.31 -11.21 1.35
N GLU A 245 17.54 -9.91 1.35
CA GLU A 245 18.55 -9.29 2.21
C GLU A 245 18.22 -9.49 3.69
N ALA A 246 16.96 -9.27 4.08
CA ALA A 246 16.48 -9.53 5.44
C ALA A 246 16.69 -11.01 5.84
N ALA A 247 16.40 -11.94 4.93
CA ALA A 247 16.57 -13.37 5.16
C ALA A 247 18.04 -13.77 5.31
N VAL A 248 18.94 -13.28 4.45
CA VAL A 248 20.39 -13.55 4.54
C VAL A 248 20.98 -12.98 5.84
N ARG A 249 20.57 -11.76 6.23
CA ARG A 249 21.04 -11.12 7.47
C ARG A 249 20.40 -11.68 8.73
N ASN A 250 19.41 -12.57 8.63
CA ASN A 250 18.57 -12.96 9.76
C ASN A 250 18.04 -11.74 10.52
N TYR A 251 17.55 -10.75 9.77
CA TYR A 251 17.31 -9.41 10.26
C TYR A 251 16.27 -9.39 11.37
N VAL A 252 16.63 -8.75 12.48
CA VAL A 252 15.75 -8.43 13.61
C VAL A 252 15.86 -6.94 13.87
N VAL A 253 14.72 -6.28 14.05
CA VAL A 253 14.70 -4.84 14.34
C VAL A 253 15.54 -4.56 15.59
N PRO A 254 16.58 -3.71 15.50
CA PRO A 254 17.49 -3.47 16.60
C PRO A 254 16.78 -2.79 17.78
N ALA A 255 17.21 -3.08 19.00
CA ALA A 255 16.63 -2.52 20.22
C ALA A 255 16.67 -0.97 20.22
N SER A 256 17.74 -0.38 19.69
CA SER A 256 17.89 1.07 19.55
C SER A 256 16.78 1.73 18.74
N ALA A 257 16.30 1.08 17.66
CA ALA A 257 15.23 1.62 16.82
C ALA A 257 13.90 1.76 17.58
N TRP A 258 13.66 0.94 18.60
CA TRP A 258 12.48 1.05 19.47
C TRP A 258 12.62 2.16 20.51
N ILE A 259 13.85 2.46 20.93
CA ILE A 259 14.12 3.50 21.94
C ILE A 259 13.97 4.89 21.33
N THR A 260 14.39 5.07 20.07
CA THR A 260 14.35 6.35 19.36
C THR A 260 13.06 6.55 18.55
N ALA A 261 12.09 5.65 18.66
CA ALA A 261 10.87 5.70 17.86
C ALA A 261 9.98 6.87 18.28
N ASP A 262 9.67 7.75 17.32
CA ASP A 262 8.65 8.81 17.40
C ASP A 262 7.96 8.88 16.03
N SER A 263 7.40 7.76 15.60
CA SER A 263 6.83 7.65 14.26
C SER A 263 5.67 8.62 14.06
N GLU A 264 5.66 9.25 12.89
CA GLU A 264 4.55 10.04 12.39
C GLU A 264 3.27 9.16 12.41
N PRO A 265 2.19 9.60 13.09
CA PRO A 265 1.01 8.75 13.34
C PRO A 265 0.31 8.21 12.09
N SER A 266 0.38 8.90 10.94
CA SER A 266 -0.22 8.43 9.68
C SER A 266 0.34 7.08 9.25
N LEU A 267 1.58 6.76 9.62
CA LEU A 267 2.20 5.47 9.32
C LEU A 267 1.43 4.30 9.96
N ALA A 268 0.63 4.54 11.00
CA ALA A 268 -0.20 3.51 11.61
C ALA A 268 -1.29 2.95 10.68
N VAL A 269 -1.57 3.60 9.53
CA VAL A 269 -2.41 3.03 8.47
C VAL A 269 -1.86 1.70 7.92
N LEU A 270 -0.54 1.46 8.05
CA LEU A 270 0.10 0.18 7.70
C LEU A 270 -0.44 -0.99 8.52
N ALA A 271 -0.94 -0.72 9.73
CA ALA A 271 -1.55 -1.72 10.59
C ALA A 271 -3.00 -2.01 10.22
N ALA A 272 -3.63 -1.30 9.27
CA ALA A 272 -4.99 -1.59 8.86
C ALA A 272 -5.08 -2.96 8.16
N HIS A 273 -5.86 -3.88 8.72
CA HIS A 273 -6.17 -5.15 8.09
C HIS A 273 -7.56 -5.66 8.47
N PRO A 274 -8.28 -6.29 7.52
CA PRO A 274 -9.56 -6.91 7.85
C PRO A 274 -9.32 -8.00 8.91
N ARG A 275 -10.31 -8.17 9.78
CA ARG A 275 -10.36 -9.19 10.83
C ARG A 275 -10.37 -10.58 10.21
N ASP A 276 -11.15 -10.77 9.14
CA ASP A 276 -11.06 -11.95 8.28
C ASP A 276 -10.04 -11.72 7.14
N PRO A 277 -8.89 -12.43 7.15
CA PRO A 277 -7.90 -12.32 6.08
C PRO A 277 -8.42 -12.74 4.69
N ALA A 278 -9.50 -13.54 4.64
CA ALA A 278 -10.16 -13.97 3.40
C ALA A 278 -11.27 -13.02 2.93
N PHE A 279 -11.59 -11.96 3.68
CA PHE A 279 -12.70 -11.05 3.36
C PHE A 279 -12.62 -10.47 1.94
N GLY A 280 -11.41 -10.10 1.49
CA GLY A 280 -11.18 -9.59 0.14
C GLY A 280 -11.41 -10.60 -0.99
N VAL A 281 -11.36 -11.91 -0.70
CA VAL A 281 -11.67 -13.00 -1.64
C VAL A 281 -13.17 -13.15 -1.85
N HIS A 282 -13.97 -12.83 -0.83
CA HIS A 282 -15.43 -12.91 -0.88
C HIS A 282 -16.06 -11.80 -1.74
N ALA A 283 -15.27 -10.80 -2.16
CA ALA A 283 -15.72 -9.76 -3.07
C ALA A 283 -16.04 -10.33 -4.46
N VAL A 284 -17.23 -10.04 -4.98
CA VAL A 284 -17.56 -10.29 -6.38
C VAL A 284 -17.14 -9.06 -7.19
N THR A 285 -16.16 -9.22 -8.07
CA THR A 285 -15.82 -8.17 -9.04
C THR A 285 -16.90 -8.10 -10.11
N GLN A 286 -17.60 -6.98 -10.19
CA GLN A 286 -18.55 -6.67 -11.25
C GLN A 286 -18.05 -5.48 -12.08
N HIS A 287 -18.75 -5.19 -13.17
CA HIS A 287 -18.41 -4.11 -14.08
C HIS A 287 -19.61 -3.21 -14.32
N ALA A 288 -19.44 -1.91 -14.08
CA ALA A 288 -20.41 -0.87 -14.35
C ALA A 288 -20.05 -0.16 -15.66
N PHE A 289 -21.01 0.06 -16.55
CA PHE A 289 -20.76 0.82 -17.77
C PHE A 289 -20.77 2.32 -17.44
N SER A 290 -19.68 3.02 -17.74
CA SER A 290 -19.62 4.48 -17.59
C SER A 290 -20.06 5.13 -18.91
N PRO A 291 -21.20 5.86 -18.94
CA PRO A 291 -21.62 6.59 -20.13
C PRO A 291 -20.65 7.72 -20.51
N ARG A 292 -19.82 8.19 -19.56
CA ARG A 292 -18.84 9.26 -19.80
C ARG A 292 -17.62 8.78 -20.57
N THR A 293 -17.22 7.52 -20.40
CA THR A 293 -16.03 6.95 -21.06
C THR A 293 -16.37 5.91 -22.11
N GLY A 294 -17.61 5.41 -22.14
CA GLY A 294 -18.03 4.28 -22.98
C GLY A 294 -17.39 2.95 -22.58
N ARG A 295 -16.76 2.87 -21.41
CA ARG A 295 -16.00 1.70 -20.94
C ARG A 295 -16.65 1.06 -19.71
N LYS A 296 -16.29 -0.19 -19.47
CA LYS A 296 -16.69 -0.96 -18.29
C LYS A 296 -15.68 -0.71 -17.16
N VAL A 297 -16.15 -0.13 -16.07
CA VAL A 297 -15.37 0.16 -14.87
C VAL A 297 -15.59 -0.95 -13.84
N PRO A 298 -14.53 -1.64 -13.38
CA PRO A 298 -14.65 -2.65 -12.35
C PRO A 298 -14.99 -2.04 -10.98
N TYR A 299 -15.80 -2.76 -10.21
CA TYR A 299 -16.11 -2.46 -8.82
C TYR A 299 -16.22 -3.75 -8.00
N SER A 300 -15.99 -3.65 -6.69
CA SER A 300 -16.15 -4.77 -5.76
C SER A 300 -17.55 -4.72 -5.15
N LEU A 301 -18.25 -5.86 -5.13
CA LEU A 301 -19.54 -6.03 -4.48
C LEU A 301 -19.44 -7.09 -3.38
N TRP A 302 -19.82 -6.72 -2.16
CA TRP A 302 -20.13 -7.65 -1.08
C TRP A 302 -21.63 -7.59 -0.82
N ALA A 303 -22.37 -8.52 -1.43
CA ALA A 303 -23.82 -8.59 -1.31
C ALA A 303 -24.22 -9.16 0.05
N ASN A 304 -25.12 -8.45 0.73
CA ASN A 304 -25.80 -8.95 1.93
C ASN A 304 -27.22 -9.43 1.56
N ARG A 305 -28.12 -9.58 2.54
CA ARG A 305 -29.53 -9.93 2.28
C ARG A 305 -30.18 -8.97 1.27
N PRO A 306 -31.08 -9.44 0.39
CA PRO A 306 -31.80 -8.57 -0.54
C PRO A 306 -32.48 -7.39 0.17
N GLY A 307 -32.32 -6.19 -0.38
CA GLY A 307 -32.87 -4.95 0.21
C GLY A 307 -32.07 -4.39 1.40
N ALA A 308 -30.94 -5.00 1.78
CA ALA A 308 -30.05 -4.40 2.78
C ALA A 308 -29.62 -2.98 2.38
N SER A 309 -29.37 -2.14 3.38
CA SER A 309 -28.78 -0.81 3.22
C SER A 309 -27.45 -0.88 2.46
N LEU A 310 -27.18 0.09 1.60
CA LEU A 310 -25.98 0.15 0.77
C LEU A 310 -24.95 1.08 1.38
N VAL A 311 -23.69 0.67 1.44
CA VAL A 311 -22.54 1.56 1.69
C VAL A 311 -21.66 1.57 0.45
N VAL A 312 -21.46 2.76 -0.12
CA VAL A 312 -20.53 2.99 -1.22
C VAL A 312 -19.24 3.57 -0.65
N ILE A 313 -18.11 2.90 -0.91
CA ILE A 313 -16.79 3.29 -0.42
C ILE A 313 -15.94 3.86 -1.57
N ILE A 314 -15.43 5.07 -1.38
CA ILE A 314 -14.47 5.73 -2.27
C ILE A 314 -13.12 5.87 -1.55
N PRO A 315 -12.08 5.14 -1.98
CA PRO A 315 -10.82 5.10 -1.30
C PRO A 315 -9.96 6.35 -1.57
N GLY A 316 -8.92 6.51 -0.75
CA GLY A 316 -7.95 7.61 -0.83
C GLY A 316 -7.08 7.59 -2.08
N ILE A 317 -6.22 8.60 -2.21
CA ILE A 317 -5.44 8.86 -3.42
C ILE A 317 -4.62 7.63 -3.86
N GLY A 318 -4.81 7.22 -5.11
CA GLY A 318 -4.09 6.10 -5.71
C GLY A 318 -4.38 4.73 -5.08
N ALA A 319 -5.43 4.60 -4.27
CA ALA A 319 -5.81 3.34 -3.66
C ALA A 319 -6.80 2.54 -4.53
N HIS A 320 -6.64 1.22 -4.51
CA HIS A 320 -7.52 0.26 -5.18
C HIS A 320 -8.73 -0.09 -4.29
N ARG A 321 -9.84 -0.47 -4.92
CA ARG A 321 -11.08 -0.95 -4.25
C ARG A 321 -10.93 -2.21 -3.38
N THR A 322 -9.75 -2.82 -3.34
CA THR A 322 -9.43 -3.96 -2.44
C THR A 322 -8.18 -3.72 -1.59
N ASP A 323 -7.72 -2.48 -1.48
CA ASP A 323 -6.62 -2.14 -0.58
C ASP A 323 -7.00 -2.35 0.88
N SER A 324 -5.98 -2.52 1.73
CA SER A 324 -6.12 -2.89 3.14
C SER A 324 -7.17 -2.09 3.91
N LEU A 325 -7.08 -0.76 3.87
CA LEU A 325 -8.00 0.12 4.59
C LEU A 325 -9.41 0.09 3.99
N CYS A 326 -9.52 -0.02 2.67
CA CYS A 326 -10.81 -0.20 1.99
C CYS A 326 -11.49 -1.51 2.43
N LEU A 327 -10.72 -2.60 2.57
CA LEU A 327 -11.22 -3.87 3.08
C LEU A 327 -11.64 -3.80 4.55
N VAL A 328 -10.91 -3.07 5.40
CA VAL A 328 -11.31 -2.84 6.80
C VAL A 328 -12.68 -2.16 6.88
N LEU A 329 -12.86 -1.07 6.13
CA LEU A 329 -14.12 -0.34 6.09
C LEU A 329 -15.25 -1.18 5.46
N ALA A 330 -14.94 -1.92 4.39
CA ALA A 330 -15.91 -2.79 3.74
C ALA A 330 -16.34 -3.97 4.64
N GLU A 331 -15.41 -4.56 5.39
CA GLU A 331 -15.73 -5.63 6.34
C GLU A 331 -16.60 -5.12 7.49
N GLU A 332 -16.25 -3.96 8.06
CA GLU A 332 -17.04 -3.38 9.14
C GLU A 332 -18.46 -3.03 8.68
N ALA A 333 -18.61 -2.42 7.48
CA ALA A 333 -19.91 -2.18 6.88
C ALA A 333 -20.69 -3.48 6.63
N TYR A 334 -20.03 -4.51 6.10
CA TYR A 334 -20.67 -5.79 5.82
C TYR A 334 -21.16 -6.49 7.10
N ARG A 335 -20.33 -6.48 8.15
CA ARG A 335 -20.66 -7.04 9.48
C ARG A 335 -21.84 -6.33 10.14
N ARG A 336 -22.02 -5.03 9.86
CA ARG A 336 -23.18 -4.24 10.30
C ARG A 336 -24.45 -4.47 9.47
N GLY A 337 -24.41 -5.39 8.50
CA GLY A 337 -25.59 -5.79 7.72
C GLY A 337 -25.77 -5.02 6.42
N HIS A 338 -24.79 -4.20 6.01
CA HIS A 338 -24.86 -3.47 4.75
C HIS A 338 -24.42 -4.34 3.57
N THR A 339 -25.01 -4.08 2.41
CA THR A 339 -24.38 -4.40 1.11
C THR A 339 -23.31 -3.35 0.84
N VAL A 340 -22.14 -3.75 0.34
CA VAL A 340 -21.01 -2.84 0.14
C VAL A 340 -20.60 -2.80 -1.33
N ILE A 341 -20.43 -1.59 -1.86
CA ILE A 341 -19.81 -1.33 -3.16
C ILE A 341 -18.52 -0.54 -2.92
N ALA A 342 -17.40 -0.98 -3.50
CA ALA A 342 -16.17 -0.21 -3.52
C ALA A 342 -15.66 0.01 -4.94
N VAL A 343 -15.25 1.25 -5.25
CA VAL A 343 -14.72 1.67 -6.56
C VAL A 343 -13.31 2.19 -6.37
N SER A 344 -12.39 1.92 -7.30
CA SER A 344 -11.00 2.40 -7.19
C SER A 344 -10.92 3.92 -7.31
N ASN A 345 -9.93 4.54 -6.65
CA ASN A 345 -9.75 5.99 -6.70
C ASN A 345 -9.37 6.46 -8.12
N PRO A 346 -9.74 7.68 -8.56
CA PRO A 346 -9.37 8.22 -9.86
C PRO A 346 -7.86 8.29 -10.17
N PHE A 347 -7.00 8.38 -9.16
CA PHE A 347 -5.53 8.30 -9.32
C PHE A 347 -5.01 6.86 -9.49
N HIS A 348 -5.86 5.84 -9.30
CA HIS A 348 -5.44 4.46 -9.42
C HIS A 348 -5.41 4.02 -10.90
N PRO A 349 -4.38 3.27 -11.36
CA PRO A 349 -4.27 2.84 -12.76
C PRO A 349 -5.49 2.11 -13.32
N GLU A 350 -6.20 1.31 -12.50
CA GLU A 350 -7.44 0.63 -12.89
C GLU A 350 -8.52 1.65 -13.32
N PHE A 351 -8.69 2.73 -12.56
CA PHE A 351 -9.69 3.76 -12.84
C PHE A 351 -9.26 4.67 -13.99
N ILE A 352 -7.98 5.07 -14.05
CA ILE A 352 -7.43 5.86 -15.17
C ILE A 352 -7.69 5.19 -16.51
N ARG A 353 -7.52 3.86 -16.60
CA ARG A 353 -7.70 3.12 -17.85
C ARG A 353 -9.17 2.90 -18.22
N THR A 354 -10.09 2.89 -17.25
CA THR A 354 -11.47 2.44 -17.46
C THR A 354 -12.52 3.50 -17.18
N GLY A 355 -12.39 4.25 -16.09
CA GLY A 355 -13.41 5.17 -15.57
C GLY A 355 -13.11 6.65 -15.75
N LEU A 356 -11.86 7.05 -15.95
CA LEU A 356 -11.48 8.45 -16.09
C LEU A 356 -11.84 9.01 -17.48
N SER A 357 -12.61 10.10 -17.50
CA SER A 357 -12.98 10.83 -18.73
C SER A 357 -11.96 11.91 -19.10
N ALA A 358 -11.29 12.50 -18.09
CA ALA A 358 -10.25 13.49 -18.27
C ALA A 358 -8.90 12.84 -18.69
N ARG A 359 -7.98 13.66 -19.21
CA ARG A 359 -6.63 13.19 -19.56
C ARG A 359 -5.79 12.82 -18.33
N TYR A 360 -5.95 13.58 -17.24
CA TYR A 360 -5.24 13.39 -15.98
C TYR A 360 -6.22 13.53 -14.82
N PRO A 361 -6.13 12.67 -13.78
CA PRO A 361 -6.94 12.81 -12.57
C PRO A 361 -6.45 13.96 -11.68
N GLY A 362 -7.30 14.45 -10.79
CA GLY A 362 -7.00 15.51 -9.83
C GLY A 362 -7.84 16.77 -9.99
N TYR A 363 -8.68 16.85 -11.03
CA TYR A 363 -9.72 17.85 -11.09
C TYR A 363 -11.00 17.28 -10.49
N THR A 364 -11.15 17.43 -9.17
CA THR A 364 -12.19 16.76 -8.38
C THR A 364 -13.60 16.89 -8.92
N PRO A 365 -14.07 18.05 -9.44
CA PRO A 365 -15.41 18.15 -10.02
C PRO A 365 -15.66 17.15 -11.16
N SER A 366 -14.70 16.96 -12.07
CA SER A 366 -14.82 15.98 -13.16
C SER A 366 -14.66 14.55 -12.65
N ASP A 367 -13.68 14.32 -11.78
CA ASP A 367 -13.42 12.99 -11.20
C ASP A 367 -14.63 12.47 -10.41
N ALA A 368 -15.31 13.35 -9.67
CA ALA A 368 -16.53 13.05 -8.94
C ALA A 368 -17.69 12.69 -9.88
N GLN A 369 -17.82 13.33 -11.04
CA GLN A 369 -18.83 12.98 -12.05
C GLN A 369 -18.57 11.60 -12.66
N ASP A 370 -17.31 11.24 -12.90
CA ASP A 370 -16.92 9.91 -13.36
C ASP A 370 -17.26 8.84 -12.32
N LEU A 371 -16.91 9.07 -11.05
CA LEU A 371 -17.28 8.19 -9.94
C LEU A 371 -18.81 8.08 -9.79
N ARG A 372 -19.54 9.20 -9.85
CA ARG A 372 -21.01 9.24 -9.76
C ARG A 372 -21.66 8.35 -10.81
N ALA A 373 -21.22 8.46 -12.07
CA ALA A 373 -21.74 7.65 -13.18
C ALA A 373 -21.52 6.15 -12.95
N VAL A 374 -20.34 5.77 -12.46
CA VAL A 374 -20.00 4.37 -12.12
C VAL A 374 -20.85 3.86 -10.95
N ILE A 375 -21.01 4.65 -9.89
CA ILE A 375 -21.80 4.28 -8.70
C ILE A 375 -23.27 4.11 -9.08
N GLN A 376 -23.84 5.03 -9.87
CA GLN A 376 -25.22 4.93 -10.33
C GLN A 376 -25.45 3.68 -11.18
N ALA A 377 -24.53 3.37 -12.09
CA ALA A 377 -24.58 2.17 -12.91
C ALA A 377 -24.39 0.89 -12.09
N ALA A 378 -23.53 0.89 -11.07
CA ALA A 378 -23.34 -0.24 -10.16
C ALA A 378 -24.59 -0.50 -9.31
N ARG A 379 -25.20 0.56 -8.75
CA ARG A 379 -26.44 0.47 -7.97
C ARG A 379 -27.58 -0.13 -8.78
N GLY A 380 -27.72 0.25 -10.06
CA GLY A 380 -28.74 -0.30 -10.96
C GLY A 380 -28.61 -1.80 -11.26
N ARG A 381 -27.49 -2.44 -10.88
CA ARG A 381 -27.26 -3.88 -11.04
C ARG A 381 -27.53 -4.69 -9.78
N LEU A 382 -27.87 -4.03 -8.66
CA LEU A 382 -28.24 -4.73 -7.44
C LEU A 382 -29.56 -5.50 -7.67
N PRO A 383 -29.69 -6.71 -7.11
CA PRO A 383 -30.89 -7.54 -7.31
C PRO A 383 -32.15 -6.94 -6.69
N ALA A 384 -32.00 -6.08 -5.69
CA ALA A 384 -33.06 -5.31 -5.07
C ALA A 384 -32.54 -3.92 -4.72
N LEU A 385 -33.41 -2.90 -4.78
CA LEU A 385 -33.07 -1.56 -4.35
C LEU A 385 -32.80 -1.54 -2.84
N PRO A 386 -31.75 -0.84 -2.39
CA PRO A 386 -31.43 -0.77 -0.98
C PRO A 386 -32.46 0.10 -0.23
N VAL A 387 -32.75 -0.24 1.02
CA VAL A 387 -33.67 0.55 1.89
C VAL A 387 -33.11 1.92 2.29
N SER A 388 -31.80 2.04 2.35
CA SER A 388 -31.03 3.27 2.54
C SER A 388 -29.67 3.13 1.86
N GLN A 389 -29.03 4.24 1.55
CA GLN A 389 -27.77 4.29 0.82
C GLN A 389 -26.86 5.37 1.40
N HIS A 390 -25.63 4.98 1.70
CA HIS A 390 -24.66 5.78 2.41
C HIS A 390 -23.39 5.91 1.58
N LEU A 391 -22.77 7.07 1.62
CA LEU A 391 -21.51 7.36 0.94
C LEU A 391 -20.40 7.53 1.96
N LEU A 392 -19.33 6.75 1.83
CA LEU A 392 -18.16 6.82 2.70
C LEU A 392 -16.92 7.06 1.83
N GLY A 393 -16.22 8.15 2.08
CA GLY A 393 -14.95 8.45 1.41
C GLY A 393 -13.86 8.75 2.41
N TYR A 394 -12.61 8.38 2.12
CA TYR A 394 -11.47 8.77 2.95
C TYR A 394 -10.34 9.44 2.14
N SER A 395 -9.62 10.38 2.75
CA SER A 395 -8.59 11.20 2.07
C SER A 395 -9.16 11.87 0.81
N LEU A 396 -8.49 11.78 -0.34
CA LEU A 396 -9.01 12.30 -1.61
C LEU A 396 -10.38 11.70 -1.99
N GLY A 397 -10.66 10.44 -1.59
CA GLY A 397 -11.98 9.83 -1.75
C GLY A 397 -13.06 10.48 -0.90
N GLY A 398 -12.69 11.03 0.27
CA GLY A 398 -13.58 11.84 1.12
C GLY A 398 -13.95 13.15 0.45
N LEU A 399 -12.97 13.83 -0.18
CA LEU A 399 -13.27 15.01 -0.98
C LEU A 399 -14.18 14.67 -2.19
N ALA A 400 -13.89 13.59 -2.90
CA ALA A 400 -14.74 13.13 -4.00
C ALA A 400 -16.18 12.81 -3.53
N ALA A 401 -16.33 12.17 -2.37
CA ALA A 401 -17.64 11.91 -1.77
C ALA A 401 -18.42 13.21 -1.48
N LEU A 402 -17.75 14.24 -0.98
CA LEU A 402 -18.36 15.55 -0.74
C LEU A 402 -18.76 16.26 -2.04
N HIS A 403 -17.98 16.13 -3.11
CA HIS A 403 -18.37 16.62 -4.43
C HIS A 403 -19.59 15.88 -5.01
N ILE A 404 -19.66 14.55 -4.85
CA ILE A 404 -20.82 13.76 -5.26
C ILE A 404 -22.06 14.18 -4.47
N ALA A 405 -21.93 14.35 -3.15
CA ALA A 405 -23.02 14.81 -2.29
C ALA A 405 -23.43 16.27 -2.54
N ALA A 406 -22.57 17.08 -3.19
CA ALA A 406 -22.92 18.46 -3.57
C ALA A 406 -23.89 18.48 -4.76
N ASP A 407 -23.76 17.53 -5.68
CA ASP A 407 -24.60 17.37 -6.87
C ASP A 407 -25.65 16.25 -6.69
N GLU A 408 -26.55 16.46 -5.72
CA GLU A 408 -27.74 15.62 -5.54
C GLU A 408 -28.85 16.05 -6.51
N SER A 409 -28.61 15.88 -7.81
CA SER A 409 -29.61 15.98 -8.88
C SER A 409 -30.21 14.59 -9.21
N GLU A 410 -31.32 14.54 -9.96
CA GLU A 410 -32.14 13.33 -10.20
C GLU A 410 -31.32 12.04 -10.40
N GLY A 411 -31.53 11.06 -9.52
CA GLY A 411 -31.08 9.67 -9.73
C GLY A 411 -30.01 9.12 -8.77
N LEU A 412 -29.25 9.93 -8.02
CA LEU A 412 -28.31 9.42 -6.99
C LEU A 412 -28.26 10.37 -5.79
N ALA A 413 -29.03 10.06 -4.75
CA ALA A 413 -29.03 10.73 -3.45
C ALA A 413 -28.58 9.75 -2.36
N PHE A 414 -27.98 10.25 -1.29
CA PHE A 414 -27.50 9.45 -0.16
C PHE A 414 -28.16 9.90 1.13
N ASP A 415 -28.55 8.95 1.97
CA ASP A 415 -29.13 9.18 3.30
C ASP A 415 -28.07 9.68 4.28
N SER A 416 -26.80 9.35 4.06
CA SER A 416 -25.66 9.95 4.75
C SER A 416 -24.40 9.97 3.89
N CYS A 417 -23.54 10.96 4.16
CA CYS A 417 -22.22 11.09 3.56
C CYS A 417 -21.19 11.36 4.65
N VAL A 418 -20.22 10.46 4.80
CA VAL A 418 -19.12 10.58 5.75
C VAL A 418 -17.81 10.73 4.99
N ALA A 419 -17.12 11.83 5.22
CA ALA A 419 -15.80 12.07 4.68
C ALA A 419 -14.75 12.00 5.79
N VAL A 420 -13.79 11.09 5.63
CA VAL A 420 -12.74 10.84 6.61
C VAL A 420 -11.42 11.46 6.15
N ASN A 421 -10.84 12.35 6.95
CA ASN A 421 -9.64 13.12 6.65
C ASN A 421 -9.65 13.75 5.22
N PRO A 422 -10.72 14.42 4.76
CA PRO A 422 -10.75 14.99 3.42
C PRO A 422 -9.78 16.18 3.31
N PRO A 423 -9.02 16.31 2.20
CA PRO A 423 -8.24 17.53 1.95
C PRO A 423 -9.16 18.74 1.82
N VAL A 424 -8.81 19.84 2.49
CA VAL A 424 -9.53 21.13 2.34
C VAL A 424 -9.00 21.90 1.12
N ASP A 425 -7.67 21.90 0.97
CA ASP A 425 -6.95 22.56 -0.13
C ASP A 425 -5.97 21.54 -0.75
N LEU A 426 -6.13 21.28 -2.05
CA LEU A 426 -5.33 20.28 -2.76
C LEU A 426 -3.88 20.72 -2.98
N LEU A 427 -3.61 22.01 -3.19
CA LEU A 427 -2.24 22.52 -3.36
C LEU A 427 -1.46 22.47 -2.04
N TYR A 428 -2.12 22.81 -0.93
CA TYR A 428 -1.55 22.64 0.41
C TYR A 428 -1.25 21.16 0.67
N SER A 429 -2.22 20.28 0.42
CA SER A 429 -2.08 18.84 0.64
C SER A 429 -0.94 18.24 -0.21
N ALA A 430 -0.88 18.59 -1.50
CA ALA A 430 0.21 18.19 -2.39
C ALA A 430 1.58 18.70 -1.88
N GLY A 431 1.63 19.95 -1.41
CA GLY A 431 2.82 20.50 -0.78
C GLY A 431 3.24 19.80 0.50
N ALA A 432 2.28 19.35 1.32
CA ALA A 432 2.54 18.63 2.55
C ALA A 432 3.18 17.26 2.27
N PHE A 433 2.64 16.49 1.32
CA PHE A 433 3.26 15.24 0.84
C PHE A 433 4.67 15.47 0.27
N ASP A 434 4.85 16.52 -0.51
CA ASP A 434 6.16 16.84 -1.11
C ASP A 434 7.21 17.25 -0.05
N ARG A 435 6.81 17.89 1.06
CA ARG A 435 7.70 18.23 2.19
C ARG A 435 8.22 16.98 2.89
N TYR A 436 7.35 16.01 3.14
CA TYR A 436 7.69 14.73 3.76
C TYR A 436 8.76 13.94 2.98
N PHE A 437 8.89 14.17 1.68
CA PHE A 437 10.00 13.62 0.89
C PHE A 437 11.32 14.37 1.07
N LYS A 438 11.31 15.68 1.38
CA LYS A 438 12.49 16.57 1.33
C LYS A 438 13.30 16.65 2.62
N GLU A 439 12.68 16.34 3.76
CA GLU A 439 13.29 16.45 5.08
C GLU A 439 14.61 15.66 5.28
N PRO A 440 14.82 14.48 4.66
CA PRO A 440 16.08 13.72 4.81
C PRO A 440 17.28 14.28 4.04
N SER A 441 17.12 15.39 3.32
CA SER A 441 18.24 16.08 2.65
C SER A 441 19.34 16.55 3.61
N ALA A 442 19.04 16.58 4.92
CA ALA A 442 19.98 16.85 6.01
C ALA A 442 20.94 15.68 6.34
N TRP A 443 20.71 14.45 5.85
CA TRP A 443 21.61 13.33 6.12
C TRP A 443 22.91 13.48 5.33
N GLU A 444 24.07 13.36 5.98
CA GLU A 444 25.37 13.38 5.30
C GLU A 444 25.43 12.32 4.19
N ARG A 445 26.06 12.66 3.06
CA ARG A 445 26.07 11.80 1.86
C ARG A 445 26.72 10.43 2.10
N THR A 446 27.68 10.35 3.04
CA THR A 446 28.42 9.13 3.37
C THR A 446 27.57 8.08 4.08
N ASP A 447 26.65 8.47 4.96
CA ASP A 447 25.86 7.52 5.78
C ASP A 447 24.44 7.28 5.21
N ARG A 448 24.06 8.05 4.19
CA ARG A 448 22.71 8.04 3.62
C ARG A 448 22.29 6.65 3.12
N GLN A 449 23.21 5.94 2.47
CA GLN A 449 22.92 4.62 1.90
C GLN A 449 22.61 3.59 2.98
N GLU A 450 23.46 3.49 4.00
CA GLU A 450 23.28 2.54 5.10
C GLU A 450 21.98 2.81 5.87
N ARG A 451 21.67 4.09 6.12
CA ARG A 451 20.42 4.48 6.77
C ARG A 451 19.19 4.10 5.96
N LEU A 452 19.23 4.29 4.65
CA LEU A 452 18.14 3.90 3.75
C LEU A 452 17.98 2.38 3.74
N GLU A 453 19.08 1.63 3.65
CA GLU A 453 19.05 0.16 3.68
C GLU A 453 18.42 -0.39 4.96
N GLU A 454 18.83 0.16 6.10
CA GLU A 454 18.28 -0.17 7.42
C GLU A 454 16.80 0.21 7.54
N LEU A 455 16.41 1.38 7.00
CA LEU A 455 15.01 1.80 6.93
C LEU A 455 14.17 0.81 6.13
N ALA A 456 14.68 0.31 5.00
CA ALA A 456 14.00 -0.69 4.19
C ALA A 456 13.83 -2.03 4.91
N LEU A 457 14.85 -2.49 5.66
CA LEU A 457 14.78 -3.73 6.45
C LEU A 457 13.77 -3.60 7.59
N ARG A 458 13.76 -2.46 8.30
CA ARG A 458 12.73 -2.17 9.32
C ARG A 458 11.34 -2.10 8.72
N LEU A 459 11.18 -1.43 7.57
CA LEU A 459 9.91 -1.38 6.87
C LEU A 459 9.46 -2.77 6.41
N HIS A 460 10.36 -3.60 5.90
CA HIS A 460 10.07 -4.99 5.60
C HIS A 460 9.61 -5.75 6.83
N ALA A 461 10.30 -5.65 7.97
CA ALA A 461 9.94 -6.32 9.21
C ALA A 461 8.56 -5.87 9.73
N VAL A 462 8.30 -4.56 9.76
CA VAL A 462 6.98 -4.00 10.08
C VAL A 462 5.93 -4.53 9.13
N LEU A 463 6.26 -4.67 7.85
CA LEU A 463 5.28 -5.14 6.90
C LEU A 463 5.08 -6.65 7.02
N THR A 464 6.08 -7.49 7.22
CA THR A 464 5.93 -8.95 7.17
C THR A 464 5.60 -9.60 8.52
N ASP A 465 5.91 -8.96 9.65
CA ASP A 465 5.74 -9.53 10.99
C ASP A 465 4.67 -8.79 11.83
N THR A 466 3.57 -9.49 12.14
CA THR A 466 2.50 -9.03 13.04
C THR A 466 3.01 -8.61 14.41
N THR A 467 4.03 -9.28 14.93
CA THR A 467 4.52 -9.05 16.30
C THR A 467 5.24 -7.71 16.38
N VAL A 468 6.02 -7.39 15.33
CA VAL A 468 6.62 -6.06 15.13
C VAL A 468 5.52 -5.01 15.02
N GLN A 469 4.51 -5.23 14.15
CA GLN A 469 3.38 -4.29 13.99
C GLN A 469 2.64 -4.02 15.30
N ARG A 470 2.37 -5.07 16.10
CA ARG A 470 1.67 -4.94 17.39
C ARG A 470 2.51 -4.22 18.43
N ARG A 471 3.83 -4.33 18.37
CA ARG A 471 4.74 -3.59 19.25
C ARG A 471 4.78 -2.10 18.90
N GLY A 472 4.58 -1.77 17.63
CA GLY A 472 4.47 -0.41 17.12
C GLY A 472 5.30 -0.18 15.85
N PHE A 473 5.68 1.06 15.62
CA PHE A 473 6.44 1.49 14.44
C PHE A 473 7.84 1.95 14.88
N PRO A 474 8.90 1.18 14.57
CA PRO A 474 10.27 1.45 15.02
C PRO A 474 10.97 2.46 14.11
N PHE A 475 10.35 3.63 13.89
CA PHE A 475 10.90 4.69 13.04
C PHE A 475 10.93 6.01 13.79
N THR A 476 11.93 6.83 13.48
CA THR A 476 11.90 8.25 13.85
C THR A 476 10.85 8.99 13.03
N ARG A 477 10.49 10.21 13.47
CA ARG A 477 9.58 11.09 12.73
C ARG A 477 10.03 11.32 11.29
N GLU A 478 11.29 11.72 11.11
CA GLU A 478 11.90 11.96 9.80
C GLU A 478 11.81 10.73 8.88
N GLU A 479 12.06 9.53 9.42
CA GLU A 479 12.01 8.28 8.66
C GLU A 479 10.59 7.93 8.23
N SER A 480 9.62 8.10 9.13
CA SER A 480 8.20 7.89 8.81
C SER A 480 7.68 8.91 7.80
N GLU A 481 8.08 10.18 7.90
CA GLU A 481 7.75 11.22 6.93
C GLU A 481 8.32 10.85 5.56
N LEU A 482 9.58 10.41 5.48
CA LEU A 482 10.16 9.91 4.24
C LEU A 482 9.35 8.75 3.63
N ILE A 483 8.93 7.76 4.44
CA ILE A 483 8.10 6.64 3.95
C ILE A 483 6.79 7.14 3.35
N VAL A 484 6.10 8.07 4.02
CA VAL A 484 4.87 8.69 3.53
C VAL A 484 5.12 9.52 2.26
N GLY A 485 6.22 10.27 2.22
CA GLY A 485 6.69 11.04 1.07
C GLY A 485 6.98 10.15 -0.15
N LEU A 486 7.69 9.04 0.01
CA LEU A 486 7.96 8.08 -1.06
C LEU A 486 6.67 7.47 -1.64
N LYS A 487 5.73 7.11 -0.78
CA LYS A 487 4.39 6.65 -1.18
C LYS A 487 3.69 7.66 -2.09
N SER A 488 3.80 8.95 -1.75
CA SER A 488 3.22 10.03 -2.53
C SER A 488 3.83 10.12 -3.95
N ARG A 489 5.16 10.04 -4.05
CA ARG A 489 5.91 10.05 -5.33
C ARG A 489 5.52 8.87 -6.21
N HIS A 490 5.43 7.68 -5.63
CA HIS A 490 4.97 6.48 -6.32
C HIS A 490 3.55 6.66 -6.89
N THR A 491 2.63 7.26 -6.12
CA THR A 491 1.26 7.51 -6.60
C THR A 491 1.22 8.51 -7.77
N ALA A 492 2.00 9.60 -7.72
CA ALA A 492 2.10 10.53 -8.84
C ALA A 492 2.67 9.84 -10.10
N TRP A 493 3.74 9.06 -9.94
CA TRP A 493 4.38 8.35 -11.05
C TRP A 493 3.48 7.30 -11.69
N THR A 494 2.78 6.50 -10.87
CA THR A 494 1.86 5.47 -11.38
C THR A 494 0.68 6.08 -12.13
N ALA A 495 0.17 7.22 -11.66
CA ALA A 495 -0.88 7.96 -12.37
C ALA A 495 -0.40 8.46 -13.74
N VAL A 496 0.78 9.09 -13.81
CA VAL A 496 1.38 9.54 -15.08
C VAL A 496 1.58 8.36 -16.04
N THR A 497 2.18 7.27 -15.56
CA THR A 497 2.46 6.10 -16.39
C THR A 497 1.17 5.47 -16.92
N ALA A 498 0.11 5.43 -16.10
CA ALA A 498 -1.21 4.95 -16.53
C ALA A 498 -1.88 5.87 -17.56
N CYS A 499 -1.75 7.20 -17.42
CA CYS A 499 -2.28 8.18 -18.37
C CYS A 499 -1.52 8.17 -19.71
N GLU A 500 -0.19 8.03 -19.69
CA GLU A 500 0.66 8.16 -20.88
C GLU A 500 0.95 6.82 -21.58
N GLY A 501 0.63 5.69 -20.96
CA GLY A 501 0.89 4.35 -21.49
C GLY A 501 2.37 3.95 -21.54
N ARG A 502 3.26 4.83 -21.08
CA ARG A 502 4.71 4.62 -20.95
C ARG A 502 5.22 5.35 -19.71
N PRO A 503 6.30 4.88 -19.10
CA PRO A 503 6.95 5.64 -18.03
C PRO A 503 7.48 6.98 -18.58
N PRO A 504 7.51 8.06 -17.76
CA PRO A 504 8.11 9.33 -18.17
C PRO A 504 9.56 9.12 -18.62
N SER A 505 9.95 9.76 -19.72
CA SER A 505 11.25 9.55 -20.37
C SER A 505 12.38 9.95 -19.41
N PRO A 506 13.31 9.05 -19.07
CA PRO A 506 14.55 9.47 -18.45
C PRO A 506 15.39 10.21 -19.52
N GLY A 507 16.29 11.11 -19.10
CA GLY A 507 17.52 11.28 -19.86
C GLY A 507 18.23 9.92 -19.94
N GLU A 508 18.94 9.63 -21.03
CA GLU A 508 19.30 8.28 -21.52
C GLU A 508 20.01 7.29 -20.55
N HIS A 509 20.28 7.65 -19.29
CA HIS A 509 21.07 6.85 -18.34
C HIS A 509 20.51 6.69 -16.91
N LYS A 510 19.21 6.93 -16.64
CA LYS A 510 18.64 6.76 -15.28
C LYS A 510 17.91 5.41 -15.09
N ASP A 511 18.17 4.74 -13.96
CA ASP A 511 17.39 3.58 -13.50
C ASP A 511 15.88 3.96 -13.45
N PRO A 512 14.96 3.15 -14.01
CA PRO A 512 13.52 3.41 -13.95
C PRO A 512 12.98 3.70 -12.54
N LEU A 513 13.63 3.20 -11.49
CA LEU A 513 13.24 3.48 -10.11
C LEU A 513 13.69 4.85 -9.59
N LEU A 514 14.75 5.45 -10.16
CA LEU A 514 15.10 6.84 -9.88
C LEU A 514 14.04 7.80 -10.44
N VAL A 515 13.44 7.41 -11.56
CA VAL A 515 12.34 8.15 -12.20
C VAL A 515 11.08 8.15 -11.32
N TRP A 516 10.88 7.13 -10.47
CA TRP A 516 9.76 7.09 -9.51
C TRP A 516 9.81 8.25 -8.51
N ASN A 517 11.01 8.62 -8.07
CA ASN A 517 11.17 9.59 -6.99
C ASN A 517 11.32 11.03 -7.47
N SER A 518 11.59 11.23 -8.77
CA SER A 518 11.77 12.57 -9.33
C SER A 518 10.46 13.34 -9.54
N LEU A 519 9.31 12.68 -9.55
CA LEU A 519 8.01 13.34 -9.81
C LEU A 519 7.29 13.70 -8.51
N SER A 520 7.28 15.00 -8.16
CA SER A 520 6.50 15.53 -7.04
C SER A 520 5.03 15.69 -7.41
N PHE A 521 4.13 15.73 -6.41
CA PHE A 521 2.72 16.03 -6.71
C PHE A 521 2.56 17.46 -7.23
N ARG A 522 3.35 18.42 -6.74
CA ARG A 522 3.37 19.78 -7.30
C ARG A 522 3.83 19.80 -8.76
N ALA A 523 4.85 19.03 -9.13
CA ALA A 523 5.30 18.92 -10.52
C ALA A 523 4.23 18.23 -11.38
N TYR A 524 3.57 17.19 -10.88
CA TYR A 524 2.42 16.58 -11.55
C TYR A 524 1.31 17.61 -11.82
N ILE A 525 0.93 18.39 -10.79
CA ILE A 525 -0.11 19.42 -10.93
C ILE A 525 0.31 20.47 -11.96
N ARG A 526 1.52 21.02 -11.83
CA ARG A 526 2.05 22.09 -12.69
C ARG A 526 2.23 21.65 -14.14
N ASP A 527 2.87 20.51 -14.36
CA ASP A 527 3.38 20.12 -15.68
C ASP A 527 2.36 19.28 -16.46
N ARG A 528 1.38 18.66 -15.79
CA ARG A 528 0.42 17.72 -16.40
C ARG A 528 -1.03 18.09 -16.18
N LEU A 529 -1.45 18.22 -14.92
CA LEU A 529 -2.86 18.45 -14.62
C LEU A 529 -3.32 19.82 -15.11
N LEU A 530 -2.68 20.91 -14.65
CA LEU A 530 -3.08 22.28 -14.97
C LEU A 530 -3.16 22.53 -16.49
N PRO A 531 -2.15 22.18 -17.31
CA PRO A 531 -2.22 22.39 -18.75
C PRO A 531 -3.36 21.62 -19.44
N ALA A 532 -3.88 20.55 -18.82
CA ALA A 532 -4.94 19.72 -19.40
C ALA A 532 -6.36 20.13 -19.00
N VAL A 533 -6.52 20.90 -17.92
CA VAL A 533 -7.84 21.21 -17.32
C VAL A 533 -8.13 22.70 -17.21
N ARG A 534 -7.11 23.55 -17.32
CA ARG A 534 -7.25 25.00 -17.22
C ARG A 534 -7.94 25.55 -18.46
N THR A 535 -9.02 26.29 -18.24
CA THR A 535 -9.86 26.90 -19.28
C THR A 535 -9.67 28.41 -19.42
N ASP A 536 -8.93 29.03 -18.50
CA ASP A 536 -8.73 30.48 -18.42
C ASP A 536 -7.31 30.82 -17.93
N ASP A 537 -6.96 32.11 -17.89
CA ASP A 537 -5.64 32.57 -17.47
C ASP A 537 -5.54 32.90 -15.97
N ARG A 538 -6.49 32.47 -15.12
CA ARG A 538 -6.45 32.75 -13.68
C ARG A 538 -5.24 32.13 -12.97
N PRO A 539 -4.70 32.75 -11.90
CA PRO A 539 -3.64 32.17 -11.10
C PRO A 539 -3.96 30.76 -10.61
N THR A 540 -2.93 29.91 -10.48
CA THR A 540 -3.07 28.53 -9.99
C THR A 540 -3.76 28.43 -8.63
N SER A 541 -3.59 29.44 -7.77
CA SER A 541 -4.26 29.53 -6.47
C SER A 541 -5.78 29.67 -6.61
N GLU A 542 -6.26 30.52 -7.53
CA GLU A 542 -7.69 30.71 -7.79
C GLU A 542 -8.29 29.46 -8.44
N TRP A 543 -7.54 28.80 -9.34
CA TRP A 543 -7.97 27.52 -9.91
C TRP A 543 -8.08 26.42 -8.84
N ALA A 544 -7.17 26.39 -7.87
CA ALA A 544 -7.19 25.39 -6.81
C ALA A 544 -8.41 25.53 -5.89
N GLU A 545 -8.92 26.75 -5.70
CA GLU A 545 -10.16 26.98 -4.96
C GLU A 545 -11.35 26.23 -5.59
N ASP A 546 -11.36 26.06 -6.92
CA ASP A 546 -12.40 25.35 -7.67
C ASP A 546 -12.30 23.81 -7.54
N THR A 547 -11.22 23.30 -6.95
CA THR A 547 -10.93 21.85 -6.88
C THR A 547 -10.93 21.25 -5.49
N GLY A 548 -10.72 22.08 -4.46
CA GLY A 548 -10.71 21.69 -3.06
C GLY A 548 -12.10 21.69 -2.43
N LEU A 549 -12.16 21.42 -1.13
CA LEU A 549 -13.43 21.34 -0.40
C LEU A 549 -14.18 22.68 -0.35
N ARG A 550 -13.46 23.80 -0.48
CA ARG A 550 -14.04 25.14 -0.52
C ARG A 550 -14.99 25.33 -1.72
N ALA A 551 -14.70 24.70 -2.85
CA ALA A 551 -15.56 24.70 -4.05
C ALA A 551 -16.98 24.21 -3.76
N VAL A 552 -17.11 23.24 -2.85
CA VAL A 552 -18.37 22.63 -2.47
C VAL A 552 -18.76 22.95 -1.03
N GLU A 553 -18.33 24.08 -0.46
CA GLU A 553 -18.61 24.47 0.95
C GLU A 553 -20.10 24.30 1.30
N ARG A 554 -21.00 24.63 0.37
CA ARG A 554 -22.46 24.52 0.58
C ARG A 554 -22.89 23.10 1.00
N VAL A 555 -22.20 22.06 0.53
CA VAL A 555 -22.49 20.67 0.89
C VAL A 555 -22.30 20.43 2.39
N LEU A 556 -21.36 21.13 3.02
CA LEU A 556 -21.08 20.98 4.46
C LEU A 556 -22.23 21.52 5.33
N ARG A 557 -23.22 22.23 4.77
CA ARG A 557 -24.42 22.66 5.50
C ARG A 557 -25.52 21.61 5.51
N LYS A 558 -25.42 20.56 4.68
CA LYS A 558 -26.42 19.49 4.62
C LYS A 558 -26.38 18.65 5.91
N PRO A 559 -27.53 18.33 6.52
CA PRO A 559 -27.59 17.68 7.83
C PRO A 559 -27.01 16.26 7.82
N HIS A 560 -27.09 15.57 6.68
CA HIS A 560 -26.61 14.21 6.49
C HIS A 560 -25.12 14.10 6.12
N VAL A 561 -24.41 15.23 6.05
CA VAL A 561 -22.97 15.29 5.76
C VAL A 561 -22.19 15.44 7.06
N GLN A 562 -21.28 14.51 7.31
CA GLN A 562 -20.38 14.50 8.46
C GLN A 562 -18.92 14.38 8.02
N VAL A 563 -18.02 14.93 8.82
CA VAL A 563 -16.57 14.80 8.60
C VAL A 563 -15.92 14.24 9.85
N VAL A 564 -15.10 13.22 9.67
CA VAL A 564 -14.22 12.68 10.71
C VAL A 564 -12.80 13.04 10.33
N THR A 565 -12.05 13.71 11.20
CA THR A 565 -10.66 14.08 10.92
C THR A 565 -9.83 14.10 12.18
N ASN A 566 -8.52 14.28 12.03
CA ASN A 566 -7.57 14.33 13.12
C ASN A 566 -6.96 15.73 13.22
N ARG A 567 -6.73 16.19 14.45
CA ARG A 567 -6.16 17.52 14.70
C ARG A 567 -4.72 17.65 14.19
N ASP A 568 -3.98 16.56 14.20
CA ASP A 568 -2.58 16.42 13.78
C ASP A 568 -2.43 15.91 12.34
N ASP A 569 -3.49 15.96 11.52
CA ASP A 569 -3.41 15.57 10.12
C ASP A 569 -2.52 16.54 9.31
N PHE A 570 -1.39 16.05 8.81
CA PHE A 570 -0.38 16.87 8.12
C PHE A 570 -0.85 17.45 6.78
N ILE A 571 -1.92 16.92 6.17
CA ILE A 571 -2.50 17.50 4.96
C ILE A 571 -3.45 18.67 5.26
N LEU A 572 -3.67 18.99 6.53
CA LEU A 572 -4.50 20.11 6.97
C LEU A 572 -3.67 21.17 7.71
N ALA A 573 -3.73 22.40 7.22
CA ALA A 573 -3.22 23.53 7.97
C ALA A 573 -4.10 23.80 9.21
N PRO A 574 -3.58 24.42 10.28
CA PRO A 574 -4.39 24.78 11.46
C PRO A 574 -5.67 25.56 11.13
N GLU A 575 -5.61 26.44 10.14
CA GLU A 575 -6.73 27.21 9.62
C GLU A 575 -7.78 26.35 8.90
N HIS A 576 -7.38 25.22 8.27
CA HIS A 576 -8.30 24.27 7.67
C HIS A 576 -9.13 23.56 8.74
N VAL A 577 -8.49 23.16 9.83
CA VAL A 577 -9.18 22.54 10.98
C VAL A 577 -10.14 23.53 11.65
N ALA A 578 -9.71 24.77 11.84
CA ALA A 578 -10.57 25.83 12.39
C ALA A 578 -11.78 26.10 11.49
N TRP A 579 -11.57 26.15 10.16
CA TRP A 579 -12.64 26.33 9.18
C TRP A 579 -13.63 25.16 9.18
N LEU A 580 -13.16 23.90 9.19
CA LEU A 580 -14.04 22.74 9.30
C LEU A 580 -14.89 22.79 10.57
N ARG A 581 -14.29 23.15 11.71
CA ARG A 581 -15.02 23.29 12.99
C ARG A 581 -16.11 24.35 12.90
N GLN A 582 -15.81 25.48 12.26
CA GLN A 582 -16.80 26.55 12.04
C GLN A 582 -17.97 26.09 11.16
N LYS A 583 -17.72 25.31 10.10
CA LYS A 583 -18.75 24.93 9.12
C LYS A 583 -19.64 23.77 9.57
N LEU A 584 -19.09 22.83 10.34
CA LEU A 584 -19.75 21.57 10.67
C LEU A 584 -20.28 21.53 12.11
N GLY A 585 -19.68 22.27 13.04
CA GLY A 585 -20.06 22.21 14.46
C GLY A 585 -20.01 20.77 14.98
N ASN A 586 -21.14 20.29 15.51
CA ASN A 586 -21.28 18.93 16.05
C ASN A 586 -21.21 17.80 14.99
N ARG A 587 -21.23 18.13 13.69
CA ARG A 587 -21.05 17.16 12.60
C ARG A 587 -19.58 16.98 12.19
N LEU A 588 -18.66 17.68 12.86
CA LEU A 588 -17.23 17.43 12.78
C LEU A 588 -16.81 16.60 13.99
N GLN A 589 -16.36 15.38 13.72
CA GLN A 589 -15.59 14.63 14.69
C GLN A 589 -14.11 14.95 14.51
N LEU A 590 -13.49 15.47 15.56
CA LEU A 590 -12.08 15.84 15.55
C LEU A 590 -11.32 15.06 16.62
N ASN A 591 -10.60 14.03 16.19
CA ASN A 591 -9.76 13.24 17.08
C ASN A 591 -8.52 14.06 17.49
N PRO A 592 -8.04 13.92 18.74
CA PRO A 592 -6.90 14.68 19.23
C PRO A 592 -5.59 14.28 18.53
N SER A 593 -5.47 13.02 18.10
CA SER A 593 -4.32 12.50 17.37
C SER A 593 -4.70 11.35 16.44
N GLY A 594 -3.85 11.09 15.46
CA GLY A 594 -4.02 10.01 14.49
C GLY A 594 -3.36 10.26 13.14
N GLY A 595 -2.80 11.45 12.91
CA GLY A 595 -2.20 11.84 11.64
C GLY A 595 -3.21 11.76 10.49
N HIS A 596 -2.74 11.50 9.28
CA HIS A 596 -3.59 11.20 8.14
C HIS A 596 -3.98 9.71 8.12
N LEU A 597 -5.23 9.39 8.46
CA LEU A 597 -5.81 8.03 8.44
C LEU A 597 -5.20 7.01 9.43
N GLY A 598 -4.17 7.38 10.18
CA GLY A 598 -3.38 6.46 11.00
C GLY A 598 -4.18 5.76 12.10
N ASN A 599 -5.22 6.41 12.61
CA ASN A 599 -6.08 5.88 13.67
C ASN A 599 -7.28 5.05 13.15
N LEU A 600 -7.52 4.96 11.84
CA LEU A 600 -8.69 4.26 11.28
C LEU A 600 -8.65 2.73 11.41
N HIS A 601 -7.54 2.16 11.86
CA HIS A 601 -7.48 0.74 12.20
C HIS A 601 -8.00 0.46 13.62
N ARG A 602 -8.21 1.49 14.45
CA ARG A 602 -8.67 1.34 15.83
C ARG A 602 -10.19 1.16 15.88
N GLU A 603 -10.64 0.28 16.78
CA GLU A 603 -12.06 -0.08 16.88
C GLU A 603 -12.94 1.08 17.37
N ASP A 604 -12.41 1.99 18.17
CA ASP A 604 -13.14 3.19 18.60
C ASP A 604 -13.38 4.14 17.43
N VAL A 605 -12.34 4.46 16.64
CA VAL A 605 -12.48 5.34 15.48
C VAL A 605 -13.38 4.73 14.40
N LEU A 606 -13.26 3.43 14.14
CA LEU A 606 -14.16 2.73 13.22
C LEU A 606 -15.61 2.83 13.68
N ARG A 607 -15.87 2.65 14.97
CA ARG A 607 -17.21 2.76 15.51
C ARG A 607 -17.79 4.15 15.29
N GLU A 608 -17.02 5.20 15.57
CA GLU A 608 -17.45 6.57 15.40
C GLU A 608 -17.74 6.91 13.92
N VAL A 609 -16.91 6.44 12.98
CA VAL A 609 -17.17 6.58 11.53
C VAL A 609 -18.52 5.95 11.14
N PHE A 610 -18.85 4.79 11.70
CA PHE A 610 -20.11 4.11 11.38
C PHE A 610 -21.32 4.62 12.17
N GLU A 611 -21.14 5.20 13.35
CA GLU A 611 -22.17 5.96 14.08
C GLU A 611 -22.53 7.22 13.28
N ALA A 612 -21.52 7.95 12.78
CA ALA A 612 -21.72 9.09 11.87
C ALA A 612 -22.46 8.66 10.59
N LEU A 613 -22.18 7.47 10.06
CA LEU A 613 -22.84 6.94 8.88
C LEU A 613 -24.31 6.55 9.15
N ALA A 614 -24.62 6.09 10.36
CA ALA A 614 -25.99 5.77 10.78
C ALA A 614 -26.86 7.01 11.08
N GLY A 615 -26.26 8.21 11.17
CA GLY A 615 -26.97 9.44 11.52
C GLY A 615 -27.29 9.56 13.01
N GLU A 616 -26.73 8.68 13.84
CA GLU A 616 -26.71 8.83 15.29
C GLU A 616 -25.77 10.01 15.59
N GLY A 617 -26.29 11.06 16.24
CA GLY A 617 -25.47 12.23 16.55
C GLY A 617 -24.23 11.81 17.33
N ILE A 618 -23.05 12.28 16.91
CA ILE A 618 -21.76 11.92 17.50
C ILE A 618 -21.85 12.16 19.01
N SER A 619 -21.86 11.06 19.78
CA SER A 619 -21.82 11.09 21.23
C SER A 619 -20.53 11.79 21.62
N SER A 620 -20.64 12.94 22.29
CA SER A 620 -19.49 13.65 22.87
C SER A 620 -18.96 12.83 24.04
N GLY A 621 -18.13 11.83 23.74
CA GLY A 621 -17.28 11.16 24.71
C GLY A 621 -16.20 12.12 25.18
N HIS A 622 -16.17 12.35 26.50
CA HIS A 622 -15.38 13.31 27.26
C HIS A 622 -13.87 13.32 27.01
#